data_AF-A0A357NDR2-F1
#
_entry.id   AF-A0A357NDR2-F1
#
_cell.length_a   1.000
_cell.length_b   1.000
_cell.length_c   1.000
_cell.angle_alpha   90.00
_cell.angle_beta   90.00
_cell.angle_gamma   90.00
#
_symmetry.space_group_name_H-M   'P 1'
#
loop_
_entity.id
_entity.type
_entity.pdbx_description
1 polymer ?
#
loop_
_entity_poly.entity_id
_entity_poly.type
_entity_poly.pdbx_seq_one_letter_code
_entity_poly.pdbx_strand_id
1 'polypeptide(L)'
;MWEIYAELISLVPAELKIKECMTGLNWFLVRSQGVGIAMTPREGNRNYCFADKIIGSPVREIAQWIMSWNNYEAAMGLAALNSAINIPARLEETLGIKLAEQPAEQVFTFMQ
;
A
#
# COMPACT_ATOMS: atom_id res chain seq x y z
N MET A 1 7.77 -14.95 -14.42
CA MET A 1 8.50 -14.08 -13.48
C MET A 1 7.61 -12.99 -12.85
N TRP A 2 6.33 -12.86 -13.25
CA TRP A 2 5.39 -11.86 -12.70
C TRP A 2 4.24 -12.49 -11.89
N GLU A 3 4.27 -13.80 -11.69
CA GLU A 3 3.14 -14.58 -11.18
C GLU A 3 2.76 -14.12 -9.77
N ILE A 4 3.74 -13.90 -8.89
CA ILE A 4 3.51 -13.42 -7.53
C ILE A 4 2.81 -12.05 -7.50
N TYR A 5 3.17 -11.13 -8.41
CA TYR A 5 2.54 -9.82 -8.47
C TYR A 5 1.12 -9.92 -9.01
N ALA A 6 0.89 -10.76 -10.04
CA ALA A 6 -0.44 -11.01 -10.57
C ALA A 6 -1.37 -11.62 -9.52
N GLU A 7 -0.89 -12.57 -8.74
CA GLU A 7 -1.62 -13.17 -7.62
C GLU A 7 -2.00 -12.11 -6.57
N LEU A 8 -1.04 -11.27 -6.14
CA LEU A 8 -1.31 -10.22 -5.16
C LEU A 8 -2.33 -9.18 -5.68
N ILE A 9 -2.20 -8.76 -6.95
CA ILE A 9 -3.12 -7.80 -7.58
C ILE A 9 -4.53 -8.40 -7.69
N SER A 10 -4.66 -9.72 -7.91
CA SER A 10 -5.95 -10.39 -7.99
C SER A 10 -6.76 -10.33 -6.69
N LEU A 11 -6.08 -10.15 -5.54
CA LEU A 11 -6.71 -10.02 -4.22
C LEU A 11 -7.35 -8.65 -3.97
N VAL A 12 -7.10 -7.66 -4.83
CA VAL A 12 -7.62 -6.29 -4.70
C VAL A 12 -9.03 -6.22 -5.29
N PRO A 13 -10.09 -5.81 -4.55
CA PRO A 13 -11.44 -5.66 -5.10
C PRO A 13 -11.52 -4.66 -6.26
N ALA A 14 -12.40 -4.89 -7.23
CA ALA A 14 -12.45 -4.13 -8.49
C ALA A 14 -13.04 -2.72 -8.31
N GLU A 15 -13.96 -2.59 -7.37
CA GLU A 15 -14.72 -1.40 -7.02
C GLU A 15 -13.95 -0.45 -6.10
N LEU A 16 -12.82 -0.90 -5.55
CA LEU A 16 -12.07 -0.13 -4.56
C LEU A 16 -11.36 1.05 -5.24
N LYS A 17 -11.55 2.24 -4.69
CA LYS A 17 -10.95 3.49 -5.17
C LYS A 17 -10.00 4.08 -4.14
N ILE A 18 -8.97 4.78 -4.64
CA ILE A 18 -8.06 5.54 -3.80
C ILE A 18 -8.77 6.80 -3.30
N LYS A 19 -8.70 7.01 -1.98
CA LYS A 19 -9.32 8.15 -1.30
C LYS A 19 -8.32 9.28 -1.07
N GLU A 20 -7.10 8.94 -0.69
CA GLU A 20 -6.00 9.88 -0.45
C GLU A 20 -4.67 9.22 -0.85
N CYS A 21 -3.70 10.05 -1.25
CA CYS A 21 -2.32 9.62 -1.42
C CYS A 21 -1.36 10.72 -0.96
N MET A 22 -0.19 10.32 -0.49
CA MET A 22 0.89 11.23 -0.12
C MET A 22 2.23 10.68 -0.60
N THR A 23 3.04 11.55 -1.21
CA THR A 23 4.42 11.25 -1.61
C THR A 23 5.38 11.88 -0.60
N GLY A 24 5.75 11.13 0.43
CA GLY A 24 6.74 11.56 1.41
C GLY A 24 8.18 11.39 0.93
N LEU A 25 9.12 11.91 1.72
CA LEU A 25 10.57 11.79 1.45
C LEU A 25 11.07 10.35 1.59
N ASN A 26 10.50 9.60 2.54
CA ASN A 26 10.91 8.23 2.87
C ASN A 26 9.80 7.21 2.64
N TRP A 27 8.55 7.66 2.55
CA TRP A 27 7.38 6.79 2.46
C TRP A 27 6.34 7.37 1.51
N PHE A 28 5.79 6.51 0.66
CA PHE A 28 4.50 6.74 0.02
C PHE A 28 3.40 6.17 0.89
N LEU A 29 2.26 6.86 0.90
CA LEU A 29 1.06 6.47 1.60
C LEU A 29 -0.11 6.51 0.63
N VAL A 30 -0.92 5.45 0.62
CA VAL A 30 -2.19 5.38 -0.09
C VAL A 30 -3.27 4.95 0.87
N ARG A 31 -4.41 5.65 0.86
CA ARG A 31 -5.60 5.29 1.63
C ARG A 31 -6.70 4.82 0.70
N SER A 32 -7.25 3.64 0.97
CA SER A 32 -8.39 3.08 0.23
C SER A 32 -9.37 2.40 1.19
N GLN A 33 -9.37 1.06 1.28
CA GLN A 33 -10.06 0.30 2.32
C GLN A 33 -9.32 0.41 3.65
N GLY A 34 -7.98 0.25 3.63
CA GLY A 34 -7.08 0.53 4.73
C GLY A 34 -6.05 1.60 4.36
N VAL A 35 -4.86 1.50 4.96
CA VAL A 35 -3.70 2.35 4.67
C VAL A 35 -2.56 1.47 4.23
N GLY A 36 -1.98 1.79 3.07
CA GLY A 36 -0.82 1.12 2.55
C GLY A 36 0.35 2.07 2.49
N ILE A 37 1.53 1.55 2.85
CA ILE A 37 2.78 2.28 2.78
C ILE A 37 3.80 1.52 1.93
N ALA A 38 4.69 2.27 1.28
CA ALA A 38 5.87 1.73 0.62
C ALA A 38 7.02 2.71 0.78
N MET A 39 8.24 2.20 0.93
CA MET A 39 9.41 3.07 1.06
C MET A 39 9.63 3.85 -0.24
N THR A 40 9.92 5.14 -0.12
CA THR A 40 10.32 5.96 -1.27
C THR A 40 11.71 5.52 -1.75
N PRO A 41 11.87 5.12 -3.03
CA PRO A 41 13.16 4.72 -3.56
C PRO A 41 14.19 5.84 -3.46
N ARG A 42 15.40 5.51 -3.00
CA ARG A 42 16.49 6.48 -2.93
C ARG A 42 17.08 6.82 -4.29
N GLU A 43 17.05 5.85 -5.20
CA GLU A 43 17.61 5.92 -6.54
C GLU A 43 16.52 6.27 -7.57
N GLY A 44 16.91 6.99 -8.61
CA GLY A 44 16.02 7.38 -9.71
C GLY A 44 15.67 8.87 -9.73
N ASN A 45 14.98 9.29 -10.79
CA ASN A 45 14.58 10.67 -10.98
C ASN A 45 13.28 10.96 -10.22
N ARG A 46 13.30 11.97 -9.33
CA ARG A 46 12.17 12.42 -8.49
C ARG A 46 11.15 13.24 -9.27
N ASN A 47 10.77 12.78 -10.46
CA ASN A 47 9.73 13.43 -11.23
C ASN A 47 8.37 12.91 -10.79
N TYR A 48 7.70 13.68 -9.92
CA TYR A 48 6.37 13.37 -9.38
C TYR A 48 5.27 13.70 -10.41
N CYS A 49 5.09 12.87 -11.43
CA CYS A 49 4.06 13.10 -12.46
C CYS A 49 2.66 12.54 -12.12
N PHE A 50 2.43 12.07 -10.88
CA PHE A 50 1.31 11.17 -10.58
C PHE A 50 0.26 11.71 -9.60
N ALA A 51 0.60 12.67 -8.73
CA ALA A 51 -0.24 13.02 -7.59
C ALA A 51 -1.68 13.42 -7.98
N ASP A 52 -1.82 14.21 -9.04
CA ASP A 52 -3.12 14.74 -9.49
C ASP A 52 -3.99 13.68 -10.21
N LYS A 53 -3.46 12.48 -10.50
CA LYS A 53 -4.14 11.43 -11.27
C LYS A 53 -4.47 10.16 -10.46
N ILE A 54 -4.07 10.10 -9.18
CA ILE A 54 -4.20 8.88 -8.37
C ILE A 54 -5.50 8.87 -7.55
N ILE A 55 -5.90 10.02 -7.02
CA ILE A 55 -7.11 10.11 -6.17
C ILE A 55 -8.35 9.84 -7.03
N GLY A 56 -9.20 8.93 -6.57
CA GLY A 56 -10.40 8.48 -7.28
C GLY A 56 -10.18 7.33 -8.27
N SER A 57 -8.92 7.00 -8.59
CA SER A 57 -8.59 5.90 -9.49
C SER A 57 -8.81 4.53 -8.82
N PRO A 58 -9.13 3.48 -9.61
CA PRO A 58 -9.24 2.12 -9.09
C PRO A 58 -7.92 1.67 -8.44
N VAL A 59 -7.98 1.13 -7.22
CA VAL A 59 -6.79 0.64 -6.52
C VAL A 59 -6.09 -0.44 -7.32
N ARG A 60 -6.84 -1.33 -7.97
CA ARG A 60 -6.29 -2.40 -8.80
C ARG A 60 -5.52 -1.88 -10.02
N GLU A 61 -5.89 -0.73 -10.56
CA GLU A 61 -5.18 -0.10 -11.68
C GLU A 61 -3.82 0.43 -11.21
N ILE A 62 -3.80 1.19 -10.11
CA ILE A 62 -2.55 1.71 -9.55
C ILE A 62 -1.67 0.59 -8.99
N ALA A 63 -2.25 -0.45 -8.40
CA ALA A 63 -1.51 -1.61 -7.90
C ALA A 63 -0.71 -2.33 -8.99
N GLN A 64 -1.14 -2.30 -10.26
CA GLN A 64 -0.39 -2.88 -11.38
C GLN A 64 0.97 -2.17 -11.60
N TRP A 65 1.11 -0.93 -11.14
CA TRP A 65 2.35 -0.18 -11.28
C TRP A 65 3.50 -0.79 -10.49
N ILE A 66 3.25 -1.72 -9.55
CA ILE A 66 4.30 -2.48 -8.87
C ILE A 66 5.26 -3.21 -9.84
N MET A 67 4.78 -3.48 -11.06
CA MET A 67 5.56 -4.12 -12.13
C MET A 67 6.24 -3.10 -13.07
N SER A 68 6.14 -1.80 -12.79
CA SER A 68 6.80 -0.75 -13.57
C SER A 68 8.31 -0.77 -13.37
N TRP A 69 9.05 -0.45 -14.43
CA TRP A 69 10.50 -0.21 -14.37
C TRP A 69 10.85 1.18 -13.82
N ASN A 70 9.85 2.03 -13.58
CA ASN A 70 10.04 3.26 -12.82
C ASN A 70 9.84 2.95 -11.32
N ASN A 71 10.92 3.04 -10.54
CA ASN A 71 10.90 2.74 -9.11
C ASN A 71 9.84 3.52 -8.33
N TYR A 72 9.54 4.78 -8.73
CA TYR A 72 8.54 5.61 -8.05
C TYR A 72 7.12 5.12 -8.35
N GLU A 73 6.85 4.71 -9.60
CA GLU A 73 5.58 4.06 -9.95
C GLU A 73 5.43 2.73 -9.23
N ALA A 74 6.50 1.92 -9.19
CA ALA A 74 6.52 0.64 -8.50
C ALA A 74 6.22 0.77 -7.00
N ALA A 75 6.86 1.73 -6.34
CA ALA A 75 6.60 2.01 -4.92
C ALA A 75 5.18 2.55 -4.71
N MET A 76 4.64 3.38 -5.62
CA MET A 76 3.25 3.84 -5.53
C MET A 76 2.25 2.69 -5.71
N GLY A 77 2.51 1.79 -6.66
CA GLY A 77 1.71 0.59 -6.87
C GLY A 77 1.75 -0.35 -5.67
N LEU A 78 2.91 -0.51 -5.04
CA LEU A 78 3.04 -1.27 -3.80
C LEU A 78 2.26 -0.64 -2.64
N ALA A 79 2.32 0.69 -2.48
CA ALA A 79 1.53 1.38 -1.46
C ALA A 79 0.02 1.22 -1.72
N ALA A 80 -0.42 1.30 -2.98
CA ALA A 80 -1.81 1.07 -3.36
C ALA A 80 -2.25 -0.37 -3.06
N LEU A 81 -1.45 -1.37 -3.45
CA LEU A 81 -1.69 -2.78 -3.14
C LEU A 81 -1.83 -3.01 -1.64
N ASN A 82 -0.86 -2.52 -0.85
CA ASN A 82 -0.87 -2.62 0.61
C ASN A 82 -2.13 -2.00 1.24
N SER A 83 -2.66 -0.93 0.65
CA SER A 83 -3.88 -0.27 1.17
C SER A 83 -5.15 -1.12 1.03
N ALA A 84 -5.13 -2.12 0.14
CA ALA A 84 -6.24 -3.04 -0.08
C ALA A 84 -6.06 -4.37 0.66
N ILE A 85 -4.82 -4.88 0.74
CA ILE A 85 -4.57 -6.22 1.28
C ILE A 85 -4.16 -6.22 2.75
N ASN A 86 -3.55 -5.15 3.28
CA ASN A 86 -3.15 -5.05 4.68
C ASN A 86 -4.27 -4.43 5.54
N ILE A 87 -5.48 -4.97 5.39
CA ILE A 87 -6.67 -4.48 6.11
C ILE A 87 -6.89 -5.27 7.41
N PRO A 88 -7.47 -4.65 8.46
CA PRO A 88 -7.69 -5.30 9.74
C PRO A 88 -8.34 -6.69 9.63
N ALA A 89 -9.42 -6.82 8.86
CA ALA A 89 -10.12 -8.09 8.71
C ALA A 89 -9.24 -9.22 8.17
N ARG A 90 -8.41 -8.95 7.15
CA ARG A 90 -7.49 -9.94 6.58
C ARG A 90 -6.34 -10.23 7.52
N LEU A 91 -5.86 -9.23 8.25
CA LEU A 91 -4.79 -9.40 9.24
C LEU A 91 -5.24 -10.28 10.41
N GLU A 92 -6.45 -10.06 10.93
CA GLU A 92 -7.04 -10.89 11.97
C GLU A 92 -7.21 -12.35 11.52
N GLU A 93 -7.72 -12.57 10.30
CA GLU A 93 -7.85 -13.89 9.69
C GLU A 93 -6.48 -14.59 9.56
N THR A 94 -5.47 -13.88 9.07
CA THR A 94 -4.12 -14.43 8.83
C THR A 94 -3.41 -14.79 10.12
N LEU A 95 -3.54 -13.94 11.15
CA LEU A 95 -2.84 -14.10 12.42
C LEU A 95 -3.63 -14.96 13.43
N GLY A 96 -4.93 -15.18 13.21
CA GLY A 96 -5.80 -15.86 14.17
C GLY A 96 -6.00 -15.08 15.47
N ILE A 97 -5.78 -13.76 15.47
CA ILE A 97 -5.96 -12.88 16.63
C ILE A 97 -6.95 -11.78 16.31
N LYS A 98 -7.63 -11.24 17.33
CA LYS A 98 -8.38 -9.99 17.18
C LYS A 98 -7.47 -8.80 17.44
N LEU A 99 -7.44 -7.84 16.52
CA LEU A 99 -6.60 -6.65 16.70
C LEU A 99 -7.05 -5.82 17.91
N ALA A 100 -8.33 -5.89 18.26
CA ALA A 100 -8.88 -5.28 19.47
C ALA A 100 -8.36 -5.91 20.78
N GLU A 101 -7.82 -7.13 20.73
CA GLU A 101 -7.23 -7.82 21.89
C GLU A 101 -5.74 -7.50 22.05
N GLN A 102 -5.11 -6.82 21.08
CA GLN A 102 -3.73 -6.38 21.25
C GLN A 102 -3.64 -5.33 22.35
N PRO A 103 -2.66 -5.45 23.27
CA PRO A 103 -2.43 -4.42 24.28
C PRO A 103 -2.27 -3.06 23.61
N ALA A 104 -2.95 -2.03 24.13
CA ALA A 104 -2.78 -0.65 23.71
C ALA A 104 -1.45 -0.06 24.23
N GLU A 105 -0.39 -0.86 24.21
CA GLU A 105 0.94 -0.49 24.66
C GLU A 105 1.76 0.00 23.47
N GLN A 106 2.45 1.12 23.65
CA GLN A 106 3.31 1.64 22.62
C GLN A 106 4.57 0.77 22.54
N VAL A 107 4.97 0.42 21.32
CA VAL A 107 6.16 -0.40 21.05
C VAL A 107 7.44 0.20 21.68
N PHE A 108 7.48 1.53 21.83
CA PHE A 108 8.57 2.28 22.45
C PHE A 108 8.65 2.11 23.97
N THR A 109 7.55 1.69 24.61
CA THR A 109 7.47 1.42 26.05
C THR A 109 7.71 -0.05 26.34
N PHE A 110 7.27 -0.94 25.46
CA PHE A 110 7.34 -2.40 25.66
C PHE A 110 8.71 -3.02 25.34
N MET A 111 9.49 -2.44 24.42
CA MET A 111 10.79 -3.00 23.98
C MET A 111 12.04 -2.40 24.66
N GLN A 112 11.90 -1.79 25.85
CA GLN A 112 13.04 -1.34 26.68
C GLN A 112 13.48 -2.44 27.65
#